data_AF-A0A2D8HEN3-F1
#
_entry.id   AF-A0A2D8HEN3-F1
#
_cell.length_a   1.000
_cell.length_b   1.000
_cell.length_c   1.000
_cell.angle_alpha   90.00
_cell.angle_beta   90.00
_cell.angle_gamma   90.00
#
_symmetry.space_group_name_H-M   'P 1'
#
loop_
_entity.id
_entity.type
_entity.pdbx_description
1 polymer ?
#
loop_
_entity_poly.entity_id
_entity_poly.type
_entity_poly.pdbx_seq_one_letter_code
_entity_poly.pdbx_strand_id
1 'polypeptide(L)'
;MTWRQVGSGEYENISFETREYKGEYLHIITPAGALTREDRLPVYQATLDLTRSDSYLCLLDNRKGQELSLTGEDIVYFADILADHGIRRVIYAVVTNDPGYGNIIKLIRAIAETKNIAMHAMSTTKFDEAEEFFLAEIEKLAAEQ
;
A
#
# COMPACT_ATOMS: atom_id res chain seq x y z
N MET A 1 4.62 -4.35 -21.08
CA MET A 1 4.68 -3.26 -20.10
C MET A 1 5.90 -3.49 -19.22
N THR A 2 6.66 -2.44 -18.89
CA THR A 2 7.88 -2.59 -18.10
C THR A 2 7.85 -1.59 -16.95
N TRP A 3 7.68 -2.10 -15.74
CA TRP A 3 7.91 -1.34 -14.51
C TRP A 3 9.38 -0.95 -14.42
N ARG A 4 9.66 0.28 -13.99
CA ARG A 4 11.02 0.72 -13.68
C ARG A 4 11.22 0.72 -12.17
N GLN A 5 12.15 -0.05 -11.64
CA GLN A 5 12.51 0.06 -10.23
C GLN A 5 13.19 1.42 -9.97
N VAL A 6 12.69 2.17 -8.98
CA VAL A 6 13.18 3.52 -8.65
C VAL A 6 13.64 3.65 -7.20
N GLY A 7 13.36 2.67 -6.36
CA GLY A 7 13.83 2.64 -4.98
C GLY A 7 13.62 1.28 -4.33
N SER A 8 14.33 1.05 -3.24
CA SER A 8 14.18 -0.12 -2.38
C SER A 8 14.81 0.14 -1.02
N GLY A 9 14.36 -0.55 0.00
CA GLY A 9 14.97 -0.54 1.32
C GLY A 9 14.64 -1.79 2.11
N GLU A 10 15.50 -2.10 3.08
CA GLU A 10 15.34 -3.23 3.98
C GLU A 10 15.52 -2.76 5.41
N TYR A 11 14.59 -3.15 6.26
CA TYR A 11 14.57 -2.96 7.69
C TYR A 11 14.42 -4.33 8.36
N GLU A 12 14.60 -4.40 9.68
CA GLU A 12 14.69 -5.65 10.42
C GLU A 12 13.57 -6.66 10.10
N ASN A 13 12.31 -6.19 10.08
CA ASN A 13 11.14 -7.06 9.86
C ASN A 13 10.38 -6.78 8.57
N ILE A 14 10.87 -5.87 7.73
CA ILE A 14 10.11 -5.40 6.57
C ILE A 14 11.05 -4.86 5.49
N SER A 15 10.79 -5.21 4.24
CA SER A 15 11.45 -4.61 3.10
C SER A 15 10.43 -4.00 2.15
N PHE A 16 10.90 -3.08 1.31
CA PHE A 16 10.10 -2.53 0.24
C PHE A 16 10.88 -2.37 -1.05
N GLU A 17 10.16 -2.44 -2.17
CA GLU A 17 10.61 -2.06 -3.49
C GLU A 17 9.61 -1.04 -4.06
N THR A 18 10.09 0.00 -4.72
CA THR A 18 9.24 0.97 -5.43
C THR A 18 9.47 0.85 -6.93
N ARG A 19 8.37 0.66 -7.65
CA ARG A 19 8.31 0.58 -9.11
C ARG A 19 7.55 1.78 -9.65
N GLU A 20 8.03 2.37 -10.72
CA GLU A 20 7.37 3.46 -11.43
C GLU A 20 6.78 2.97 -12.75
N TYR A 21 5.56 3.41 -13.04
CA TYR A 21 4.90 3.22 -14.32
C TYR A 21 3.97 4.42 -14.61
N LYS A 22 4.18 5.06 -15.76
CA LYS A 22 3.39 6.22 -16.22
C LYS A 22 3.32 7.36 -15.20
N GLY A 23 4.40 7.58 -14.44
CA GLY A 23 4.46 8.64 -13.44
C GLY A 23 3.84 8.29 -12.08
N GLU A 24 3.28 7.09 -11.93
CA GLU A 24 2.77 6.58 -10.65
C GLU A 24 3.75 5.59 -10.02
N TYR A 25 3.74 5.53 -8.68
CA TYR A 25 4.75 4.83 -7.87
C TYR A 25 4.10 3.72 -7.05
N LEU A 26 4.28 2.47 -7.47
CA LEU A 26 3.83 1.28 -6.75
C LEU A 26 4.89 0.86 -5.72
N HIS A 27 4.50 0.87 -4.45
CA HIS A 27 5.31 0.39 -3.35
C HIS A 27 4.93 -1.06 -3.00
N ILE A 28 5.84 -2.01 -3.23
CA ILE A 28 5.68 -3.41 -2.87
C ILE A 28 6.36 -3.61 -1.51
N ILE A 29 5.58 -3.96 -0.50
CA ILE A 29 6.03 -4.15 0.88
C ILE A 29 6.00 -5.64 1.21
N THR A 30 7.12 -6.17 1.71
CA THR A 30 7.26 -7.58 2.08
C THR A 30 7.64 -7.69 3.56
N PRO A 31 6.71 -8.11 4.43
CA PRO A 31 7.04 -8.45 5.81
C PRO A 31 8.00 -9.64 5.84
N ALA A 32 8.94 -9.62 6.79
CA ALA A 32 9.80 -10.74 7.17
C ALA A 32 9.41 -11.32 8.54
N GLY A 33 8.55 -10.64 9.29
CA GLY A 33 8.06 -11.02 10.61
C GLY A 33 6.76 -10.28 10.99
N ALA A 34 6.36 -10.44 12.24
CA ALA A 34 5.22 -9.70 12.80
C ALA A 34 5.55 -8.21 12.82
N LEU A 35 4.69 -7.41 12.20
CA LEU A 35 4.92 -5.97 12.07
C LEU A 35 4.22 -5.21 13.20
N THR A 36 4.99 -4.37 13.88
CA THR A 36 4.51 -3.33 14.80
C THR A 36 4.32 -2.00 14.07
N ARG A 37 3.83 -0.98 14.77
CA ARG A 37 3.78 0.39 14.24
C ARG A 37 5.20 0.91 14.00
N GLU A 38 6.13 0.63 14.91
CA GLU A 38 7.53 1.04 14.79
C GLU A 38 8.21 0.44 13.55
N ASP A 39 7.89 -0.80 13.19
CA ASP A 39 8.43 -1.44 11.97
C ASP A 39 7.92 -0.75 10.70
N ARG A 40 6.64 -0.34 10.68
CA ARG A 40 5.99 0.21 9.48
C ARG A 40 6.34 1.67 9.23
N LEU A 41 6.50 2.47 10.27
CA LEU A 41 6.74 3.91 10.16
C LEU A 41 7.92 4.29 9.23
N PRO A 42 9.13 3.71 9.35
CA PRO A 42 10.24 4.08 8.47
C PRO A 42 10.00 3.66 7.01
N VAL A 43 9.23 2.58 6.77
CA VAL A 43 8.82 2.21 5.41
C VAL A 43 7.87 3.25 4.84
N TYR A 44 6.85 3.67 5.59
CA TYR A 44 5.91 4.72 5.16
C TYR A 44 6.62 6.02 4.82
N GLN A 45 7.58 6.44 5.65
CA GLN A 45 8.38 7.65 5.38
C GLN A 45 9.18 7.49 4.07
N ALA A 46 9.88 6.38 3.92
CA ALA A 46 10.70 6.13 2.73
C ALA A 46 9.88 6.01 1.44
N THR A 47 8.69 5.41 1.49
CA THR A 47 7.80 5.30 0.32
C THR A 47 7.16 6.64 -0.02
N LEU A 48 6.71 7.41 0.98
CA LEU A 48 6.16 8.75 0.78
C LEU A 48 7.17 9.73 0.17
N ASP A 49 8.44 9.66 0.57
CA ASP A 49 9.51 10.47 -0.04
C ASP A 49 9.73 10.17 -1.53
N LEU A 50 9.35 8.96 -1.96
CA LEU A 50 9.41 8.51 -3.35
C LEU A 50 8.12 8.82 -4.12
N THR A 51 6.97 8.91 -3.45
CA THR A 51 5.68 9.28 -4.07
C THR A 51 5.75 10.71 -4.60
N ARG A 52 5.39 10.92 -5.87
CA ARG A 52 5.36 12.26 -6.51
C ARG A 52 3.97 12.74 -6.93
N SER A 53 2.95 11.89 -6.80
CA SER A 53 1.54 12.21 -7.04
C SER A 53 0.79 12.38 -5.71
N ASP A 54 -0.49 12.71 -5.77
CA ASP A 54 -1.40 12.67 -4.61
C ASP A 54 -2.01 11.27 -4.39
N SER A 55 -1.48 10.26 -5.10
CA SER A 55 -1.96 8.88 -5.10
C SER A 55 -0.89 7.95 -4.51
N TYR A 56 -1.24 7.25 -3.43
CA TYR A 56 -0.36 6.28 -2.77
C TYR A 56 -0.75 4.86 -3.18
N LEU A 57 0.10 4.19 -3.95
CA LEU A 57 -0.12 2.83 -4.46
C LEU A 57 0.73 1.85 -3.64
N CYS A 58 0.09 0.92 -2.94
CA CYS A 58 0.78 0.01 -2.03
C CYS A 58 0.29 -1.44 -2.18
N LEU A 59 1.22 -2.35 -2.47
CA LEU A 59 1.01 -3.79 -2.50
C LEU A 59 1.68 -4.42 -1.29
N LEU A 60 0.91 -5.01 -0.39
CA LEU A 60 1.45 -5.83 0.69
C LEU A 60 1.56 -7.30 0.25
N ASP A 61 2.78 -7.81 0.08
CA ASP A 61 3.03 -9.23 -0.16
C ASP A 61 3.10 -10.00 1.17
N ASN A 62 1.94 -10.38 1.68
CA ASN A 62 1.79 -11.17 2.91
C ASN A 62 1.55 -12.66 2.62
N ARG A 63 2.09 -13.21 1.51
CA ARG A 63 1.92 -14.65 1.20
C ARG A 63 2.47 -15.58 2.27
N LYS A 64 3.47 -15.10 3.03
CA LYS A 64 4.06 -15.82 4.16
C LYS A 64 3.23 -15.74 5.45
N GLY A 65 2.14 -14.95 5.46
CA GLY A 65 1.24 -14.82 6.62
C GLY A 65 1.92 -14.23 7.86
N GLN A 66 2.86 -13.29 7.64
CA GLN A 66 3.71 -12.74 8.68
C GLN A 66 3.16 -11.44 9.28
N GLU A 67 2.35 -10.66 8.54
CA GLU A 67 1.63 -9.54 9.18
C GLU A 67 0.51 -10.09 10.06
N LEU A 68 0.61 -9.88 11.37
CA LEU A 68 -0.31 -10.43 12.39
C LEU A 68 -0.90 -9.38 13.34
N SER A 69 -0.48 -8.11 13.26
CA SER A 69 -0.92 -7.05 14.17
C SER A 69 -1.10 -5.73 13.44
N LEU A 70 -2.32 -5.48 12.96
CA LEU A 70 -2.76 -4.17 12.48
C LEU A 70 -4.05 -3.80 13.22
N THR A 71 -3.94 -2.89 14.18
CA THR A 71 -5.09 -2.44 14.98
C THR A 71 -5.82 -1.28 14.30
N GLY A 72 -7.05 -0.99 14.73
CA GLY A 72 -7.77 0.20 14.25
C GLY A 72 -7.01 1.50 14.52
N GLU A 73 -6.33 1.61 15.68
CA GLU A 73 -5.52 2.77 16.03
C GLU A 73 -4.31 2.94 15.10
N ASP A 74 -3.67 1.83 14.71
CA ASP A 74 -2.58 1.86 13.73
C ASP A 74 -3.08 2.34 12.36
N ILE A 75 -4.25 1.87 11.94
CA ILE A 75 -4.84 2.28 10.66
C ILE A 75 -5.16 3.79 10.66
N VAL A 76 -5.73 4.31 11.75
CA VAL A 76 -5.97 5.76 11.90
C VAL A 76 -4.66 6.53 11.86
N TYR A 77 -3.65 6.06 12.59
CA TYR A 77 -2.33 6.70 12.62
C TYR A 77 -1.68 6.79 11.24
N PHE A 78 -1.68 5.71 10.46
CA PHE A 78 -1.12 5.73 9.10
C PHE A 78 -1.99 6.54 8.13
N ALA A 79 -3.31 6.53 8.29
CA ALA A 79 -4.20 7.38 7.48
C ALA A 79 -3.94 8.88 7.74
N ASP A 80 -3.65 9.27 8.98
CA ASP A 80 -3.24 10.64 9.33
C ASP A 80 -1.90 11.00 8.67
N ILE A 81 -0.91 10.11 8.72
CA ILE A 81 0.37 10.32 8.03
C ILE A 81 0.17 10.54 6.52
N LEU A 82 -0.64 9.72 5.87
CA LEU A 82 -0.93 9.85 4.44
C LEU A 82 -1.61 11.20 4.14
N ALA A 83 -2.61 11.58 4.93
CA ALA A 83 -3.32 12.86 4.78
C ALA A 83 -2.38 14.06 4.97
N ASP A 84 -1.50 14.02 5.99
CA ASP A 84 -0.52 15.08 6.28
C ASP A 84 0.50 15.27 5.14
N HIS A 85 0.78 14.21 4.36
CA HIS A 85 1.61 14.27 3.15
C HIS A 85 0.83 14.67 1.90
N GLY A 86 -0.45 15.05 2.04
CA GLY A 86 -1.28 15.51 0.93
C GLY A 86 -1.80 14.38 0.04
N ILE A 87 -1.73 13.13 0.47
CA ILE A 87 -2.32 12.00 -0.25
C ILE A 87 -3.84 12.14 -0.21
N ARG A 88 -4.47 12.06 -1.39
CA ARG A 88 -5.92 12.14 -1.57
C ARG A 88 -6.51 10.82 -2.04
N ARG A 89 -5.68 9.93 -2.54
CA ARG A 89 -6.10 8.63 -3.05
C ARG A 89 -5.15 7.53 -2.61
N VAL A 90 -5.71 6.41 -2.18
CA VAL A 90 -4.96 5.19 -1.85
C VAL A 90 -5.46 4.06 -2.73
N ILE A 91 -4.53 3.42 -3.44
CA ILE A 91 -4.79 2.18 -4.16
C ILE A 91 -4.01 1.08 -3.44
N TYR A 92 -4.71 0.09 -2.91
CA TYR A 92 -4.11 -0.90 -2.03
C TYR A 92 -4.43 -2.33 -2.47
N ALA A 93 -3.43 -3.19 -2.54
CA ALA A 93 -3.66 -4.61 -2.69
C ALA A 93 -2.91 -5.36 -1.60
N VAL A 94 -3.50 -6.46 -1.13
CA VAL A 94 -2.78 -7.44 -0.31
C VAL A 94 -2.79 -8.78 -1.02
N VAL A 95 -1.60 -9.38 -1.12
CA VAL A 95 -1.43 -10.76 -1.58
C VAL A 95 -1.30 -11.63 -0.34
N THR A 96 -2.32 -12.40 -0.02
CA THR A 96 -2.40 -13.16 1.25
C THR A 96 -3.22 -14.43 1.09
N ASN A 97 -2.91 -15.43 1.91
CA ASN A 97 -3.72 -16.64 2.05
C ASN A 97 -4.75 -16.52 3.20
N ASP A 98 -4.70 -15.43 3.97
CA ASP A 98 -5.63 -15.20 5.08
C ASP A 98 -6.96 -14.60 4.56
N PRO A 99 -8.08 -15.34 4.66
CA PRO A 99 -9.39 -14.84 4.23
C PRO A 99 -9.91 -13.68 5.09
N GLY A 100 -9.33 -13.45 6.28
CA GLY A 100 -9.70 -12.38 7.21
C GLY A 100 -9.41 -10.98 6.69
N TYR A 101 -8.48 -10.83 5.73
CA TYR A 101 -8.10 -9.51 5.19
C TYR A 101 -9.22 -8.74 4.52
N GLY A 102 -10.25 -9.43 4.01
CA GLY A 102 -11.42 -8.76 3.45
C GLY A 102 -12.12 -7.84 4.46
N ASN A 103 -12.11 -8.20 5.75
CA ASN A 103 -12.68 -7.36 6.80
C ASN A 103 -11.74 -6.21 7.18
N ILE A 104 -10.42 -6.46 7.18
CA ILE A 104 -9.41 -5.43 7.43
C ILE A 104 -9.49 -4.34 6.34
N ILE A 105 -9.59 -4.71 5.07
CA ILE A 105 -9.74 -3.75 3.96
C ILE A 105 -10.97 -2.87 4.13
N LYS A 106 -12.11 -3.42 4.57
CA LYS A 106 -13.32 -2.62 4.84
C LYS A 106 -13.08 -1.60 5.93
N LEU A 107 -12.38 -1.99 7.01
CA LEU A 107 -12.02 -1.08 8.10
C LEU A 107 -11.07 0.03 7.61
N ILE A 108 -10.03 -0.33 6.84
CA ILE A 108 -9.10 0.66 6.26
C ILE A 108 -9.84 1.65 5.37
N ARG A 109 -10.76 1.16 4.52
CA ARG A 109 -11.57 2.04 3.65
C ARG A 109 -12.42 3.01 4.46
N ALA A 110 -13.14 2.53 5.47
CA ALA A 110 -13.96 3.39 6.32
C ALA A 110 -13.13 4.47 7.02
N ILE A 111 -11.93 4.12 7.51
CA ILE A 111 -11.02 5.10 8.13
C ILE A 111 -10.50 6.11 7.10
N ALA A 112 -10.07 5.67 5.92
CA ALA A 112 -9.61 6.54 4.84
C ALA A 112 -10.67 7.58 4.44
N GLU A 113 -11.94 7.16 4.36
CA GLU A 113 -13.07 8.06 4.09
C GLU A 113 -13.20 9.17 5.14
N THR A 114 -12.98 8.86 6.44
CA THR A 114 -12.99 9.89 7.50
C THR A 114 -11.88 10.94 7.36
N LYS A 115 -10.83 10.63 6.58
CA LYS A 115 -9.69 11.51 6.29
C LYS A 115 -9.79 12.17 4.92
N ASN A 116 -10.94 12.04 4.23
CA ASN A 116 -11.14 12.49 2.85
C ASN A 116 -10.17 11.85 1.84
N ILE A 117 -9.73 10.62 2.11
CA ILE A 117 -8.89 9.83 1.21
C ILE A 117 -9.78 8.85 0.44
N ALA A 118 -9.83 8.97 -0.88
CA ALA A 118 -10.48 7.99 -1.74
C ALA A 118 -9.68 6.68 -1.72
N MET A 119 -10.32 5.54 -1.44
CA MET A 119 -9.60 4.27 -1.34
C MET A 119 -10.17 3.18 -2.24
N HIS A 120 -9.33 2.66 -3.13
CA HIS A 120 -9.61 1.46 -3.93
C HIS A 120 -8.74 0.33 -3.42
N ALA A 121 -9.34 -0.82 -3.14
CA ALA A 121 -8.58 -1.92 -2.54
C ALA A 121 -9.10 -3.31 -2.89
N MET A 122 -8.18 -4.27 -2.93
CA MET A 122 -8.48 -5.69 -3.10
C MET A 122 -7.57 -6.60 -2.27
N SER A 123 -8.00 -7.85 -2.12
CA SER A 123 -7.16 -8.95 -1.62
C SER A 123 -7.17 -10.08 -2.64
N THR A 124 -6.02 -10.69 -2.87
CA THR A 124 -5.87 -11.86 -3.74
C THR A 124 -4.85 -12.82 -3.15
N THR A 125 -4.81 -14.07 -3.64
CA THR A 125 -3.75 -15.03 -3.35
C THR A 125 -2.62 -14.98 -4.38
N LYS A 126 -2.79 -14.23 -5.49
CA LYS A 126 -1.85 -14.19 -6.61
C LYS A 126 -1.25 -12.81 -6.81
N PHE A 127 0.06 -12.76 -6.93
CA PHE A 127 0.80 -11.51 -7.12
C PHE A 127 0.44 -10.84 -8.46
N ASP A 128 0.38 -11.62 -9.54
CA ASP A 128 0.08 -11.12 -10.88
C ASP A 128 -1.31 -10.44 -10.96
N GLU A 129 -2.31 -10.97 -10.26
CA GLU A 129 -3.65 -10.35 -10.19
C GLU A 129 -3.62 -8.98 -9.47
N ALA A 130 -2.76 -8.84 -8.45
CA ALA A 130 -2.57 -7.55 -7.78
C ALA A 130 -1.84 -6.56 -8.70
N GLU A 131 -0.84 -6.99 -9.47
CA GLU A 131 -0.17 -6.12 -10.46
C GLU A 131 -1.13 -5.68 -11.57
N GLU A 132 -1.95 -6.58 -12.10
CA GLU A 132 -2.98 -6.25 -13.09
C GLU A 132 -3.98 -5.20 -12.56
N PHE A 133 -4.37 -5.33 -11.29
CA PHE A 133 -5.20 -4.34 -10.62
C PHE A 133 -4.54 -2.96 -10.58
N PHE A 134 -3.26 -2.85 -10.19
CA PHE A 134 -2.57 -1.55 -10.19
C PHE A 134 -2.45 -0.96 -11.59
N LEU A 135 -2.14 -1.77 -12.60
CA LEU A 135 -2.09 -1.29 -13.98
C LEU A 135 -3.45 -0.73 -14.40
N ALA A 136 -4.54 -1.44 -14.13
CA ALA A 136 -5.89 -0.97 -14.45
C ALA A 136 -6.26 0.34 -13.71
N GLU A 137 -5.85 0.48 -12.45
CA GLU A 137 -6.08 1.72 -11.70
C GLU A 137 -5.24 2.89 -12.23
N ILE A 138 -3.96 2.66 -12.57
CA ILE A 138 -3.10 3.70 -13.18
C ILE A 138 -3.67 4.20 -14.52
N GLU A 139 -4.21 3.31 -15.36
CA GLU A 139 -4.88 3.74 -16.61
C GLU A 139 -6.10 4.62 -16.34
N LYS A 140 -6.86 4.35 -15.26
CA LYS A 140 -7.99 5.21 -14.86
C LYS A 140 -7.50 6.58 -14.38
N LEU A 141 -6.44 6.61 -13.57
CA LEU A 141 -5.83 7.85 -13.09
C LEU A 141 -5.39 8.75 -14.26
N ALA A 142 -4.74 8.16 -15.27
CA ALA A 142 -4.29 8.88 -16.44
C ALA A 142 -5.45 9.44 -17.30
N ALA A 143 -6.65 8.87 -17.21
CA ALA A 143 -7.83 9.35 -17.92
C ALA A 143 -8.58 10.47 -17.18
N GLU A 144 -8.27 10.71 -15.90
CA GLU A 144 -8.86 11.77 -15.07
C GLU A 144 -8.06 13.09 -15.11
N GLN A 145 -6.86 13.07 -15.71
CA GLN A 145 -5.95 14.21 -15.87
C GLN A 145 -6.13 14.90 -17.23
#